data_AF-A0A4Q7DWM5-F1
#
_entry.id   AF-A0A4Q7DWM5-F1
#
_cell.length_a   1.000
_cell.length_b   1.000
_cell.length_c   1.000
_cell.angle_alpha   90.00
_cell.angle_beta   90.00
_cell.angle_gamma   90.00
#
_symmetry.space_group_name_H-M   'P 1'
#
loop_
_entity.id
_entity.type
_entity.pdbx_description
1 polymer ?
#
loop_
_entity_poly.entity_id
_entity_poly.type
_entity_poly.pdbx_seq_one_letter_code
_entity_poly.pdbx_strand_id
1 'polypeptide(L)'
;EIKAHGGNEVWYDELLEENKLFFTIDLVKDLLDQAYNSHDEVEMCVRLEEIIDICKATKNSHFIWFARLLYRHLRGIYTFAKYGISTGKLEGINNKIKTERRKGYGYPDDEYFFLRLMELSRKAS
;
A
#
# COMPACT_ATOMS: atom_id res chain seq x y z
N GLU A 1 -23.13 -11.87 -34.86
CA GLU A 1 -23.44 -12.94 -33.88
C GLU A 1 -22.19 -13.76 -33.67
N ILE A 2 -21.65 -13.76 -32.45
CA ILE A 2 -20.48 -14.58 -32.12
C ILE A 2 -21.00 -16.01 -31.99
N LYS A 3 -20.71 -16.85 -33.00
CA LYS A 3 -21.07 -18.26 -32.98
C LYS A 3 -20.31 -18.94 -31.84
N ALA A 4 -21.03 -19.43 -30.84
CA ALA A 4 -20.47 -20.30 -29.81
C ALA A 4 -20.03 -21.61 -30.48
N HIS A 5 -18.73 -21.73 -30.76
CA HIS A 5 -18.13 -23.01 -31.13
C HIS A 5 -17.97 -23.83 -29.84
N GLY A 6 -18.36 -25.09 -29.87
CA GLY A 6 -18.40 -26.02 -28.72
C GLY A 6 -17.04 -26.41 -28.11
N GLY A 7 -16.02 -25.57 -28.27
CA GLY A 7 -14.72 -25.65 -27.58
C GLY A 7 -14.34 -24.35 -26.86
N ASN A 8 -15.23 -23.34 -26.86
CA ASN A 8 -14.95 -22.05 -26.24
C ASN A 8 -14.76 -22.18 -24.72
N GLU A 9 -15.52 -23.04 -24.03
CA GLU A 9 -15.38 -23.24 -22.58
C GLU A 9 -14.00 -23.76 -22.19
N VAL A 10 -13.49 -24.79 -22.88
CA VAL A 10 -12.15 -25.33 -22.63
C VAL A 10 -11.07 -24.27 -22.86
N TRP A 11 -11.21 -23.49 -23.94
CA TRP A 11 -10.30 -22.38 -24.21
C TRP A 11 -10.38 -21.27 -23.15
N TYR A 12 -11.57 -20.95 -22.64
CA TYR A 12 -11.73 -19.99 -21.55
C TYR A 12 -11.07 -20.51 -20.27
N ASP A 13 -11.24 -21.78 -19.93
CA ASP A 13 -10.65 -22.39 -18.73
C ASP A 13 -9.11 -22.41 -18.80
N GLU A 14 -8.54 -22.76 -19.95
CA GLU A 14 -7.09 -22.68 -20.18
C GLU A 14 -6.57 -21.24 -19.99
N LEU A 15 -7.29 -20.26 -20.55
CA LEU A 15 -6.92 -18.85 -20.46
C LEU A 15 -7.04 -18.32 -19.02
N LEU A 16 -8.03 -18.79 -18.26
CA LEU A 16 -8.17 -18.51 -16.82
C LEU A 16 -7.03 -19.13 -16.00
N GLU A 17 -6.60 -20.34 -16.34
CA GLU A 17 -5.47 -21.00 -15.69
C GLU A 17 -4.15 -20.27 -15.93
N GLU A 18 -3.88 -19.89 -17.19
CA GLU A 18 -2.69 -19.12 -17.57
C GLU A 18 -2.62 -17.78 -16.83
N ASN A 19 -3.78 -17.12 -16.65
CA ASN A 19 -3.87 -15.78 -16.05
C ASN A 19 -4.21 -15.78 -14.56
N LYS A 20 -4.24 -16.95 -13.91
CA LYS A 20 -4.62 -17.12 -12.50
C LYS A 20 -3.88 -16.15 -11.57
N LEU A 21 -2.59 -15.90 -11.83
CA LEU A 21 -1.80 -14.97 -11.04
C LEU A 21 -2.34 -13.53 -11.14
N PHE A 22 -2.60 -13.05 -12.35
CA PHE A 22 -3.11 -11.69 -12.57
C PHE A 22 -4.48 -11.50 -11.93
N PHE A 23 -5.40 -12.46 -12.11
CA PHE A 23 -6.72 -12.39 -11.48
C PHE A 23 -6.65 -12.38 -9.95
N THR A 24 -5.73 -13.16 -9.38
CA THR A 24 -5.53 -13.15 -7.93
C THR A 24 -4.99 -11.80 -7.45
N ILE A 25 -4.10 -11.17 -8.21
CA ILE A 25 -3.55 -9.85 -7.87
C ILE A 25 -4.66 -8.80 -7.92
N ASP A 26 -5.45 -8.77 -9.00
CA ASP A 26 -6.54 -7.81 -9.15
C ASP A 26 -7.60 -7.99 -8.05
N LEU A 27 -7.96 -9.23 -7.71
CA LEU A 27 -8.86 -9.51 -6.60
C LEU A 27 -8.32 -8.96 -5.26
N VAL A 28 -7.06 -9.23 -4.95
CA VAL A 28 -6.43 -8.76 -3.69
C VAL A 28 -6.38 -7.23 -3.65
N LYS A 29 -6.09 -6.59 -4.79
CA LYS A 29 -6.09 -5.13 -4.92
C LYS A 29 -7.48 -4.54 -4.68
N ASP A 30 -8.51 -5.08 -5.31
CA ASP A 30 -9.88 -4.59 -5.15
C ASP A 30 -10.37 -4.74 -3.71
N LEU A 31 -10.04 -5.86 -3.05
CA LEU A 31 -10.36 -6.06 -1.63
C LEU A 31 -9.65 -5.05 -0.72
N LEU A 32 -8.39 -4.73 -1.02
CA LEU A 32 -7.66 -3.70 -0.29
C LEU A 32 -8.31 -2.32 -0.49
N ASP A 33 -8.65 -1.95 -1.71
CA ASP A 33 -9.31 -0.67 -1.99
C ASP A 33 -10.65 -0.56 -1.23
N GLN A 34 -11.41 -1.65 -1.14
CA GLN A 34 -12.62 -1.71 -0.31
C GLN A 34 -12.33 -1.57 1.18
N ALA A 35 -11.28 -2.23 1.69
CA ALA A 35 -10.87 -2.08 3.08
C ALA A 35 -10.48 -0.63 3.43
N TYR A 36 -9.73 0.05 2.56
CA TYR A 36 -9.32 1.45 2.76
C TYR A 36 -10.47 2.47 2.63
N ASN A 37 -11.57 2.11 1.97
CA ASN A 37 -12.80 2.94 1.94
C ASN A 37 -13.66 2.78 3.21
N SER A 38 -13.34 1.83 4.08
CA SER A 38 -14.06 1.61 5.34
C SER A 38 -13.62 2.65 6.38
N HIS A 39 -14.57 3.33 7.02
CA HIS A 39 -14.30 4.36 8.05
C HIS A 39 -14.37 3.81 9.48
N ASP A 40 -14.66 2.51 9.62
CA ASP A 40 -14.68 1.81 10.90
C ASP A 40 -13.42 0.96 11.10
N GLU A 41 -12.85 1.07 12.29
CA GLU A 41 -11.60 0.42 12.69
C GLU A 41 -11.75 -1.11 12.73
N VAL A 42 -12.89 -1.59 13.24
CA VAL A 42 -13.16 -3.02 13.41
C VAL A 42 -13.45 -3.66 12.06
N GLU A 43 -14.28 -3.03 11.25
CA GLU A 43 -14.62 -3.48 9.90
C GLU A 43 -13.37 -3.59 9.02
N MET A 44 -12.49 -2.58 9.05
CA MET A 44 -11.23 -2.62 8.30
C MET A 44 -10.31 -3.74 8.80
N CYS A 45 -10.25 -3.98 10.12
CA CYS A 45 -9.46 -5.07 10.69
C CYS A 45 -9.92 -6.44 10.18
N VAL A 46 -11.22 -6.70 10.21
CA VAL A 46 -11.81 -7.98 9.73
C VAL A 46 -11.49 -8.18 8.25
N ARG A 47 -11.69 -7.15 7.41
CA ARG A 47 -11.38 -7.25 5.97
C ARG A 47 -9.90 -7.51 5.70
N LEU A 48 -9.00 -6.88 6.46
CA LEU A 48 -7.56 -7.11 6.32
C LEU A 48 -7.15 -8.54 6.71
N GLU A 49 -7.77 -9.10 7.73
CA GLU A 49 -7.56 -10.50 8.12
C GLU A 49 -8.02 -11.47 7.02
N GLU A 50 -9.19 -11.22 6.42
CA GLU A 50 -9.69 -11.99 5.28
C GLU A 50 -8.72 -11.93 4.09
N ILE A 51 -8.21 -10.74 3.75
CA ILE A 51 -7.23 -10.55 2.66
C ILE A 51 -5.94 -11.31 2.94
N ILE A 52 -5.46 -11.28 4.19
CA ILE A 52 -4.26 -12.01 4.62
C ILE A 52 -4.46 -13.52 4.42
N ASP A 53 -5.62 -14.05 4.76
CA ASP A 53 -5.90 -15.47 4.63
C ASP A 53 -6.08 -15.91 3.18
N ILE A 54 -6.72 -15.08 2.34
CA ILE A 54 -6.75 -15.27 0.88
C ILE A 54 -5.32 -15.33 0.33
N CYS A 55 -4.47 -14.37 0.72
CA CYS A 55 -3.09 -14.32 0.27
C CYS A 55 -2.29 -15.56 0.71
N LYS A 56 -2.49 -16.09 1.92
CA LYS A 56 -1.85 -17.34 2.37
C LYS A 56 -2.37 -18.56 1.59
N ALA A 57 -3.67 -18.59 1.26
CA ALA A 57 -4.30 -19.71 0.56
C ALA A 57 -3.75 -19.92 -0.87
N THR A 58 -3.25 -18.85 -1.51
CA THR A 58 -2.64 -18.94 -2.86
C THR A 58 -1.37 -19.79 -2.93
N LYS A 59 -0.71 -20.06 -1.78
CA LYS A 59 0.59 -20.77 -1.67
C LYS A 59 1.74 -20.16 -2.49
N ASN A 60 1.55 -18.98 -3.07
CA ASN A 60 2.57 -18.27 -3.82
C ASN A 60 3.49 -17.50 -2.86
N SER A 61 4.79 -17.53 -3.10
CA SER A 61 5.80 -16.87 -2.25
C SER A 61 5.57 -15.36 -2.11
N HIS A 62 5.15 -14.68 -3.18
CA HIS A 62 4.92 -13.24 -3.18
C HIS A 62 3.69 -12.87 -2.35
N PHE A 63 2.59 -13.61 -2.48
CA PHE A 63 1.39 -13.39 -1.68
C PHE A 63 1.61 -13.74 -0.21
N ILE A 64 2.38 -14.78 0.10
CA ILE A 64 2.76 -15.11 1.49
C ILE A 64 3.62 -13.99 2.09
N TRP A 65 4.58 -13.45 1.33
CA TRP A 65 5.36 -12.30 1.77
C TRP A 65 4.47 -11.08 2.02
N PHE A 66 3.53 -10.81 1.12
CA PHE A 66 2.59 -9.70 1.24
C PHE A 66 1.67 -9.85 2.45
N ALA A 67 1.15 -11.05 2.70
CA ALA A 67 0.36 -11.38 3.89
C ALA A 67 1.14 -11.10 5.19
N ARG A 68 2.43 -11.47 5.24
CA ARG A 68 3.30 -11.16 6.40
C ARG A 68 3.53 -9.66 6.55
N LEU A 69 3.68 -8.93 5.44
CA LEU A 69 3.83 -7.48 5.44
C LEU A 69 2.59 -6.80 6.00
N LEU A 70 1.40 -7.18 5.52
CA LEU A 70 0.11 -6.68 6.02
C LEU A 70 -0.04 -6.99 7.50
N TYR A 71 0.18 -8.23 7.92
CA TYR A 71 0.05 -8.64 9.32
C TYR A 71 0.95 -7.82 10.27
N ARG A 72 2.21 -7.58 9.88
CA ARG A 72 3.14 -6.78 10.69
C ARG A 72 2.67 -5.34 10.91
N HIS A 73 2.01 -4.75 9.92
CA HIS A 73 1.56 -3.36 9.94
C HIS A 73 0.07 -3.20 10.23
N LEU A 74 -0.65 -4.30 10.46
CA LEU A 74 -2.11 -4.36 10.54
C LEU A 74 -2.68 -3.35 11.54
N ARG A 75 -2.06 -3.24 12.72
CA ARG A 75 -2.44 -2.25 13.74
C ARG A 75 -2.38 -0.81 13.24
N GLY A 76 -1.32 -0.45 12.53
CA GLY A 76 -1.19 0.91 11.98
C GLY A 76 -2.20 1.17 10.86
N ILE A 77 -2.48 0.16 10.06
CA ILE A 77 -3.39 0.24 8.92
C ILE A 77 -4.84 0.43 9.38
N TYR A 78 -5.37 -0.39 10.30
CA TYR A 78 -6.77 -0.19 10.73
C TYR A 78 -6.94 1.10 11.56
N THR A 79 -5.90 1.51 12.31
CA THR A 79 -5.94 2.76 13.08
C THR A 79 -6.09 3.96 12.15
N PHE A 80 -5.59 3.87 10.91
CA PHE A 80 -5.77 4.89 9.88
C PHE A 80 -7.25 5.14 9.55
N ALA A 81 -8.12 4.11 9.52
CA ALA A 81 -9.54 4.27 9.23
C ALA A 81 -10.22 5.28 10.16
N LYS A 82 -9.83 5.28 11.44
CA LYS A 82 -10.41 6.14 12.46
C LYS A 82 -9.84 7.55 12.50
N TYR A 83 -8.51 7.68 12.36
CA TYR A 83 -7.83 8.96 12.57
C TYR A 83 -7.46 9.69 11.26
N GLY A 84 -7.48 9.00 10.11
CA GLY A 84 -7.14 9.57 8.81
C GLY A 84 -5.72 10.12 8.71
N ILE A 85 -4.82 9.74 9.62
CA ILE A 85 -3.46 10.29 9.69
C ILE A 85 -2.63 9.71 8.56
N SER A 86 -2.49 10.47 7.48
CA SER A 86 -1.61 10.09 6.37
C SER A 86 -0.14 10.39 6.70
N THR A 87 0.76 9.58 6.15
CA THR A 87 2.21 9.83 6.20
C THR A 87 2.65 10.96 5.28
N GLY A 88 1.78 11.52 4.44
CA GLY A 88 2.14 12.49 3.41
C GLY A 88 2.81 13.77 3.97
N LYS A 89 2.37 14.25 5.14
CA LYS A 89 3.05 15.39 5.79
C LYS A 89 4.46 15.04 6.26
N LEU A 90 4.64 13.84 6.85
CA LEU A 90 5.94 13.32 7.27
C LEU A 90 6.88 13.09 6.07
N GLU A 91 6.36 12.54 4.98
CA GLU A 91 7.11 12.37 3.72
C GLU A 91 7.52 13.69 3.10
N GLY A 92 6.62 14.68 3.10
CA GLY A 92 6.92 16.04 2.65
C GLY A 92 8.07 16.67 3.45
N ILE A 93 8.06 16.51 4.77
CA ILE A 93 9.16 16.96 5.64
C ILE A 93 10.45 16.20 5.31
N ASN A 94 10.40 14.87 5.18
CA ASN A 94 11.56 14.05 4.82
C ASN A 94 12.18 14.48 3.49
N ASN A 95 11.37 14.82 2.49
CA ASN A 95 11.86 15.30 1.21
C ASN A 95 12.51 16.70 1.31
N LYS A 96 11.96 17.60 2.13
CA LYS A 96 12.59 18.90 2.42
C LYS A 96 13.95 18.71 3.11
N ILE A 97 14.04 17.85 4.13
CA ILE A 97 15.28 17.52 4.83
C ILE A 97 16.32 16.96 3.86
N LYS A 98 15.93 15.96 3.04
CA LYS A 98 16.82 15.37 2.03
C LYS A 98 17.30 16.41 1.02
N THR A 99 16.44 17.33 0.60
CA THR A 99 16.80 18.40 -0.33
C THR A 99 17.78 19.38 0.29
N GLU A 100 17.55 19.79 1.54
CA GLU A 100 18.44 20.71 2.24
C GLU A 100 19.83 20.10 2.47
N ARG A 101 19.89 18.81 2.87
CA ARG A 101 21.15 18.06 2.96
C ARG A 101 21.93 17.98 1.64
N ARG A 102 21.26 18.01 0.48
CA ARG A 102 21.94 18.01 -0.83
C ARG A 102 22.45 19.39 -1.23
N LYS A 103 21.85 20.46 -0.71
CA LYS A 103 22.20 21.85 -1.03
C LYS A 103 23.37 22.35 -0.20
N GLY A 104 23.41 22.00 1.09
CA GLY A 104 24.47 22.43 2.00
C GLY A 104 25.50 21.33 2.24
N TYR A 105 26.72 21.54 1.73
CA TYR A 105 27.91 20.86 2.26
C TYR A 105 28.55 21.76 3.33
N GLY A 106 28.81 21.22 4.52
CA GLY A 106 29.54 21.94 5.58
C GLY A 106 28.69 22.82 6.48
N TYR A 107 27.51 22.36 6.91
CA TYR A 107 26.82 23.02 8.03
C TYR A 107 27.74 23.03 9.27
N PRO A 108 27.79 24.14 10.03
CA PRO A 108 28.69 24.27 11.19
C PRO A 108 28.46 23.19 12.25
N ASP A 109 27.19 22.87 12.49
CA ASP A 109 26.73 21.86 13.45
C ASP A 109 25.27 21.46 13.13
N ASP A 110 24.76 20.49 13.89
CA ASP A 110 23.38 20.00 13.75
C ASP A 110 22.35 21.05 14.18
N GLU A 111 22.67 21.93 15.11
CA GLU A 111 21.76 22.95 15.63
C GLU A 111 21.43 24.00 14.55
N TYR A 112 22.45 24.45 13.82
CA TYR A 112 22.33 25.29 12.65
C TYR A 112 21.53 24.60 11.54
N PHE A 113 21.73 23.29 11.34
CA PHE A 113 20.94 22.51 10.38
C PHE A 113 19.45 22.48 10.78
N PHE A 114 19.13 22.27 12.07
CA PHE A 114 17.74 22.33 12.55
C PHE A 114 17.12 23.72 12.41
N LEU A 115 17.86 24.79 12.69
CA LEU A 115 17.39 26.16 12.46
C LEU A 115 17.04 26.39 10.99
N ARG A 116 17.88 25.88 10.08
CA ARG A 116 17.63 25.98 8.65
C ARG A 116 16.40 25.19 8.21
N LEU A 117 16.20 23.99 8.75
CA LEU A 117 14.98 23.20 8.53
C LEU A 117 13.72 23.94 9.02
N MET A 118 13.79 24.59 10.18
CA MET A 118 12.69 25.39 10.75
C MET A 118 12.39 26.65 9.95
N GLU A 119 13.37 27.21 9.24
CA GLU A 119 13.15 28.32 8.30
C GLU A 119 12.45 27.84 7.03
N LEU A 120 12.87 26.69 6.47
CA LEU A 120 12.26 26.09 5.29
C LEU A 120 10.82 25.61 5.50
N SER A 121 10.51 25.16 6.71
CA SER A 121 9.13 24.77 7.05
C SER A 121 8.18 25.97 7.03
N ARG A 122 8.66 27.16 7.43
CA ARG A 122 7.89 28.40 7.48
C ARG A 122 7.70 29.09 6.13
N LYS A 123 8.66 28.98 5.21
CA LYS A 123 8.61 29.61 3.86
C LYS A 123 7.68 28.93 2.86
N ALA A 124 7.15 27.75 3.18
CA ALA A 124 6.35 26.93 2.28
C ALA A 124 4.84 26.94 2.62
N SER A 125 4.39 27.90 3.44
CA SER A 125 2.98 28.21 3.71
C SER A 125 2.55 29.43 2.93
#